data_AF-A0A498GAB4-F1
#
_entry.id   AF-A0A498GAB4-F1
#
_cell.length_a   1.000
_cell.length_b   1.000
_cell.length_c   1.000
_cell.angle_alpha   90.00
_cell.angle_beta   90.00
_cell.angle_gamma   90.00
#
_symmetry.space_group_name_H-M   'P 1'
#
loop_
_entity.id
_entity.type
_entity.pdbx_description
1 polymer ?
#
loop_
_entity_poly.entity_id
_entity_poly.type
_entity_poly.pdbx_seq_one_letter_code
_entity_poly.pdbx_strand_id
1 'polypeptide(L)'
;MASVAARIVLSFAPNTTDGDPWSGVDTEWIADELRGDTYQQYLRRAHSGPVAVGEEWDEFVSCGCATPQDVVLRVERVEDGTAVGDETTLDVHPRNDTEAVPQ
;
A
#
# COMPACT_ATOMS: atom_id res chain seq x y z
N MET A 1 6.19 10.57 -22.05
CA MET A 1 6.14 11.30 -20.77
C MET A 1 5.12 10.56 -19.93
N ALA A 2 5.51 10.05 -18.77
CA ALA A 2 4.56 9.44 -17.85
C ALA A 2 3.69 10.56 -17.28
N SER A 3 2.37 10.39 -17.36
CA SER A 3 1.42 11.34 -16.75
C SER A 3 1.22 10.97 -15.29
N VAL A 4 1.07 11.98 -14.44
CA VAL A 4 0.74 11.79 -13.02
C VAL A 4 -0.65 11.17 -12.93
N ALA A 5 -0.74 10.05 -12.22
CA ALA A 5 -2.00 9.35 -11.98
C ALA A 5 -2.90 10.17 -11.07
N ALA A 6 -4.19 10.24 -11.38
CA ALA A 6 -5.17 10.89 -10.52
C ALA A 6 -5.43 10.06 -9.25
N ARG A 7 -5.49 8.73 -9.41
CA ARG A 7 -5.71 7.79 -8.31
C ARG A 7 -4.92 6.51 -8.52
N ILE A 8 -4.39 5.96 -7.43
CA ILE A 8 -3.78 4.64 -7.37
C ILE A 8 -4.41 3.86 -6.24
N VAL A 9 -4.87 2.65 -6.54
CA VAL A 9 -5.41 1.72 -5.55
C VAL A 9 -4.30 0.76 -5.15
N LEU A 10 -4.04 0.69 -3.85
CA LEU A 10 -3.00 -0.11 -3.23
C LEU A 10 -3.64 -1.14 -2.30
N SER A 11 -3.16 -2.39 -2.36
CA SER A 11 -3.48 -3.42 -1.38
C SER A 11 -2.29 -3.66 -0.46
N PHE A 12 -2.49 -3.85 0.84
CA PHE A 12 -1.38 -4.11 1.78
C PHE A 12 -1.48 -5.51 2.41
N ALA A 13 -0.36 -6.23 2.46
CA ALA A 13 -0.23 -7.57 3.02
C ALA A 13 1.02 -7.67 3.92
N PRO A 14 1.14 -8.68 4.79
CA PRO A 14 2.36 -8.89 5.57
C PRO A 14 3.57 -9.23 4.70
N ASN A 15 4.75 -8.71 5.06
CA ASN A 15 6.01 -9.02 4.36
C ASN A 15 6.66 -10.37 4.79
N THR A 16 5.88 -11.40 5.11
CA THR A 16 6.46 -12.74 5.33
C THR A 16 5.88 -13.77 4.38
N THR A 17 6.79 -14.58 3.85
CA THR A 17 6.50 -15.71 2.96
C THR A 17 5.97 -16.92 3.73
N ASP A 18 6.14 -16.95 5.06
CA ASP A 18 5.73 -18.08 5.92
C ASP A 18 4.76 -17.61 7.03
N GLY A 19 3.51 -18.07 6.95
CA GLY A 19 2.47 -17.89 7.98
C GLY A 19 1.58 -16.64 7.82
N ASP A 20 0.57 -16.53 8.69
CA ASP A 20 -0.16 -15.28 8.94
C ASP A 20 0.50 -14.56 10.14
N PRO A 21 1.53 -13.73 9.92
CA PRO A 21 2.25 -13.05 11.01
C PRO A 21 1.36 -12.02 11.71
N TRP A 22 0.23 -11.68 11.10
CA TRP A 22 -0.72 -10.70 11.57
C TRP A 22 -1.83 -11.36 12.40
N SER A 23 -1.69 -12.63 12.78
CA SER A 23 -2.55 -13.27 13.77
C SER A 23 -2.58 -12.45 15.08
N GLY A 24 -3.62 -11.63 15.25
CA GLY A 24 -3.80 -10.73 16.39
C GLY A 24 -3.31 -9.29 16.18
N VAL A 25 -2.96 -8.91 14.96
CA VAL A 25 -2.65 -7.52 14.57
C VAL A 25 -3.91 -6.87 14.03
N ASP A 26 -4.22 -5.68 14.53
CA ASP A 26 -5.37 -4.90 14.04
C ASP A 26 -5.06 -4.34 12.65
N THR A 27 -5.45 -5.06 11.59
CA THR A 27 -5.25 -4.63 10.20
C THR A 27 -5.98 -3.33 9.88
N GLU A 28 -7.08 -3.04 10.58
CA GLU A 28 -7.77 -1.75 10.46
C GLU A 28 -6.89 -0.60 10.96
N TRP A 29 -6.17 -0.78 12.08
CA TRP A 29 -5.23 0.23 12.57
C TRP A 29 -4.08 0.46 11.59
N ILE A 30 -3.54 -0.60 10.98
CA ILE A 30 -2.52 -0.47 9.92
C ILE A 30 -3.11 0.31 8.73
N ALA A 31 -4.33 0.00 8.33
CA ALA A 31 -4.99 0.70 7.23
C ALA A 31 -5.20 2.18 7.53
N ASP A 32 -5.60 2.53 8.75
CA ASP A 32 -5.74 3.93 9.18
C ASP A 32 -4.40 4.68 9.15
N GLU A 33 -3.33 4.06 9.62
CA GLU A 33 -2.00 4.68 9.60
C GLU A 33 -1.48 4.90 8.17
N LEU A 34 -1.68 3.90 7.28
CA LEU A 34 -1.33 4.01 5.86
C LEU A 34 -2.17 5.06 5.12
N ARG A 35 -3.43 5.24 5.53
CA ARG A 35 -4.33 6.27 4.98
C ARG A 35 -4.05 7.66 5.54
N GLY A 36 -3.29 7.78 6.62
CA GLY A 36 -2.93 9.04 7.25
C GLY A 36 -2.17 9.98 6.30
N ASP A 37 -2.49 11.28 6.34
CA ASP A 37 -1.94 12.28 5.43
C ASP A 37 -0.40 12.34 5.41
N THR A 38 0.23 12.11 6.56
CA THR A 38 1.70 12.08 6.68
C THR A 38 2.29 10.88 5.94
N TYR A 39 1.69 9.70 6.11
CA TYR A 39 2.15 8.48 5.46
C TYR A 39 1.89 8.52 3.95
N GLN A 40 0.72 9.02 3.52
CA GLN A 40 0.43 9.21 2.10
C GLN A 40 1.41 10.18 1.42
N GLN A 41 1.74 11.30 2.07
CA GLN A 41 2.75 12.22 1.54
C GLN A 41 4.12 11.56 1.43
N TYR A 42 4.49 10.75 2.43
CA TYR A 42 5.70 9.96 2.39
C TYR A 42 5.69 8.99 1.20
N LEU A 43 4.63 8.19 1.03
CA LEU A 43 4.51 7.23 -0.08
C LEU A 43 4.61 7.90 -1.44
N ARG A 44 3.93 9.04 -1.65
CA ARG A 44 4.00 9.80 -2.90
C ARG A 44 5.41 10.26 -3.21
N ARG A 45 6.17 10.65 -2.18
CA ARG A 45 7.54 11.13 -2.33
C ARG A 45 8.54 9.99 -2.51
N ALA A 46 8.37 8.90 -1.75
CA ALA A 46 9.22 7.71 -1.79
C ALA A 46 9.12 6.99 -3.14
N HIS A 47 7.89 6.81 -3.63
CA HIS A 47 7.58 6.12 -4.90
C HIS A 47 7.31 7.09 -6.05
N SER A 48 7.76 8.35 -5.94
CA SER A 48 7.56 9.33 -7.00
C SER A 48 8.19 8.87 -8.31
N GLY A 49 7.45 8.96 -9.41
CA GLY A 49 7.91 8.50 -10.71
C GLY A 49 7.04 7.40 -11.32
N PRO A 50 7.54 6.71 -12.35
CA PRO A 50 6.76 5.71 -13.08
C PRO A 50 6.29 4.57 -12.18
N VAL A 51 5.03 4.16 -12.34
CA VAL A 51 4.41 3.06 -11.57
C VAL A 51 3.68 2.12 -12.50
N ALA A 52 3.75 0.82 -12.21
CA ALA A 52 3.02 -0.22 -12.91
C ALA A 52 2.03 -0.97 -12.00
N VAL A 53 0.94 -1.47 -12.59
CA VAL A 53 0.05 -2.41 -11.89
C VAL A 53 0.79 -3.72 -11.62
N GLY A 54 0.65 -4.25 -10.42
CA GLY A 54 1.36 -5.43 -9.92
C GLY A 54 2.72 -5.10 -9.29
N GLU A 55 3.13 -3.84 -9.29
CA GLU A 55 4.33 -3.41 -8.58
C GLU A 55 4.12 -3.51 -7.08
N GLU A 56 5.12 -4.03 -6.38
CA GLU A 56 5.11 -4.23 -4.94
C GLU A 56 6.13 -3.29 -4.29
N TRP A 57 5.72 -2.67 -3.19
CA TRP A 57 6.52 -1.73 -2.40
C TRP A 57 6.64 -2.26 -0.98
N ASP A 58 7.89 -2.56 -0.59
CA ASP A 58 8.23 -2.92 0.79
C ASP A 58 8.18 -1.68 1.67
N GLU A 59 7.26 -1.68 2.62
CA GLU A 59 7.02 -0.60 3.56
C GLU A 59 6.95 -1.12 4.99
N PHE A 60 7.00 -0.22 5.96
CA PHE A 60 6.84 -0.57 7.36
C PHE A 60 5.99 0.46 8.08
N VAL A 61 5.17 -0.03 9.01
CA VAL A 61 4.32 0.80 9.86
C VAL A 61 4.80 0.66 11.30
N SER A 62 5.24 1.76 11.90
CA SER A 62 5.75 1.77 13.26
C SER A 62 4.64 2.12 14.25
N CYS A 63 4.26 1.18 15.13
CA CYS A 63 3.26 1.38 16.19
C CYS A 63 3.66 2.37 17.29
N GLY A 64 4.84 3.00 17.23
CA GLY A 64 5.44 3.74 18.35
C GLY A 64 5.83 2.84 19.54
N CYS A 65 5.54 1.54 19.44
CA CYS A 65 5.97 0.46 20.33
C CYS A 65 7.14 -0.30 19.66
N ALA A 66 7.85 -1.14 20.42
CA ALA A 66 9.19 -1.62 20.07
C ALA A 66 9.31 -2.49 18.78
N THR A 67 8.22 -2.77 18.07
CA THR A 67 8.21 -3.64 16.89
C THR A 67 7.51 -2.95 15.71
N PRO A 68 8.24 -2.50 14.67
CA PRO A 68 7.63 -2.09 13.42
C PRO A 68 7.00 -3.29 12.72
N GLN A 69 5.89 -3.06 12.01
CA GLN A 69 5.19 -4.06 11.22
C GLN A 69 5.55 -3.88 9.75
N ASP A 70 6.26 -4.85 9.18
CA ASP A 70 6.59 -4.86 7.77
C ASP A 70 5.36 -5.21 6.92
N VAL A 71 5.06 -4.36 5.94
CA VAL A 71 3.92 -4.48 5.04
C VAL A 71 4.38 -4.37 3.59
N VAL A 72 3.74 -5.11 2.69
CA VAL A 72 3.95 -5.02 1.24
C VAL A 72 2.74 -4.36 0.63
N LEU A 73 2.90 -3.15 0.11
CA LEU A 73 1.89 -2.49 -0.71
C LEU A 73 1.99 -3.02 -2.14
N ARG A 74 0.88 -3.38 -2.77
CA ARG A 74 0.84 -3.72 -4.20
C ARG A 74 -0.09 -2.79 -4.93
N VAL A 75 0.37 -2.32 -6.08
CA VAL A 75 -0.43 -1.51 -6.99
C VAL A 75 -1.46 -2.41 -7.67
N GLU A 76 -2.72 -2.28 -7.26
CA GLU A 76 -3.84 -3.02 -7.85
C GLU A 76 -4.37 -2.32 -9.10
N ARG A 77 -4.36 -0.99 -9.09
CA ARG A 77 -4.92 -0.17 -10.16
C ARG A 77 -4.28 1.21 -10.19
N VAL A 78 -4.05 1.71 -11.40
CA VAL A 78 -3.61 3.09 -11.66
C VAL A 78 -4.64 3.74 -12.57
N GLU A 79 -5.15 4.90 -12.19
CA GLU A 79 -6.16 5.66 -12.94
C GLU A 79 -5.59 6.99 -13.44
N ASP A 80 -5.88 7.31 -14.69
CA ASP A 80 -5.53 8.58 -15.36
C ASP A 80 -4.03 8.93 -15.32
N GLY A 81 -3.16 7.92 -15.45
CA GLY A 81 -1.71 8.13 -15.55
C GLY A 81 -0.92 6.85 -15.40
N THR A 82 0.40 7.00 -15.28
CA THR A 82 1.35 5.89 -15.07
C THR A 82 2.53 6.33 -14.21
N ALA A 83 2.35 7.39 -13.41
CA ALA A 83 3.36 7.86 -12.48
C ALA A 83 2.71 8.37 -11.19
N VAL A 84 3.38 8.14 -10.06
CA VAL A 84 3.04 8.73 -8.78
C VAL A 84 3.58 10.16 -8.74
N GLY A 85 2.72 11.11 -8.36
CA GLY A 85 3.10 12.50 -8.08
C GLY A 85 2.44 13.02 -6.80
N ASP A 86 2.76 14.26 -6.42
CA ASP A 86 2.25 14.88 -5.19
C ASP A 86 0.71 14.98 -5.15
N GLU A 87 0.09 15.14 -6.32
CA GLU A 87 -1.36 15.27 -6.53
C GLU A 87 -2.09 13.92 -6.59
N THR A 88 -1.36 12.81 -6.66
CA THR A 88 -1.93 11.47 -6.81
C THR A 88 -2.67 11.04 -5.56
N THR A 89 -3.93 10.65 -5.68
CA THR A 89 -4.69 10.08 -4.57
C THR A 89 -4.30 8.62 -4.37
N LEU A 90 -3.79 8.27 -3.19
CA LEU A 90 -3.47 6.88 -2.83
C LEU A 90 -4.62 6.31 -2.00
N ASP A 91 -5.26 5.25 -2.50
CA ASP A 91 -6.33 4.57 -1.80
C ASP A 91 -5.87 3.17 -1.37
N VAL A 92 -5.68 2.99 -0.06
CA VAL A 92 -5.06 1.81 0.52
C VAL A 92 -6.11 0.94 1.21
N HIS A 93 -6.11 -0.36 0.92
CA HIS A 93 -7.01 -1.35 1.55
C HIS A 93 -6.27 -2.64 1.91
N PRO A 94 -6.76 -3.41 2.90
CA PRO A 94 -6.18 -4.72 3.22
C PRO A 94 -6.20 -5.61 1.99
N ARG A 95 -5.09 -6.30 1.72
CA ARG A 95 -5.03 -7.33 0.68
C ARG A 95 -5.81 -8.52 1.20
N ASN A 96 -7.01 -8.72 0.67
CA ASN A 96 -7.77 -9.94 0.91
C ASN A 96 -7.18 -11.04 0.02
N ASP A 97 -6.07 -11.65 0.44
CA ASP A 97 -5.55 -12.87 -0.18
C ASP A 97 -6.47 -14.07 0.08
N THR A 98 -7.46 -13.89 0.96
CA THR A 98 -8.62 -14.76 1.10
C THR A 98 -9.52 -14.59 -0.13
N GLU A 99 -9.37 -15.51 -1.08
CA GLU A 99 -10.28 -15.82 -2.19
C GLU A 99 -10.73 -14.68 -3.13
N ALA A 100 -10.06 -14.61 -4.29
CA ALA A 100 -10.77 -14.48 -5.56
C ALA A 100 -10.75 -15.85 -6.28
N VAL A 101 -11.54 -16.80 -5.81
CA VAL A 101 -12.12 -17.84 -6.69
C VAL A 101 -13.57 -17.42 -6.97
N PRO A 102 -13.85 -16.75 -8.09
CA PRO A 102 -15.24 -16.65 -8.55
C PRO A 102 -15.68 -18.03 -9.03
N GLN A 103 -16.78 -18.52 -8.44
CA GLN A 103 -17.53 -19.71 -8.89
C GLN A 103 -18.16 -19.50 -10.27
#